data_AF-A0A533U3U1-F1
#
_entry.id   AF-A0A533U3U1-F1
#
_cell.length_a   1.000
_cell.length_b   1.000
_cell.length_c   1.000
_cell.angle_alpha   90.00
_cell.angle_beta   90.00
_cell.angle_gamma   90.00
#
_symmetry.space_group_name_H-M   'P 1'
#
loop_
_entity.id
_entity.type
_entity.pdbx_description
1 polymer ?
#
loop_
_entity_poly.entity_id
_entity_poly.type
_entity_poly.pdbx_seq_one_letter_code
_entity_poly.pdbx_strand_id
1 'polypeptide(L)' 'MKEELDFLVSYDRVKAAIQDIVDMPDQKINLFIRLCLQNHGHLSAKKREAHFSFLSDDEVNRMEQAVIEGYRVS' A
#
# COMPACT_ATOMS: atom_id res chain seq x y z
N MET A 1 -9.74 -16.45 14.22
CA MET A 1 -8.37 -17.02 14.34
C MET A 1 -7.64 -17.17 12.99
N LYS A 2 -8.31 -17.33 11.83
CA LYS A 2 -7.62 -17.29 10.53
C LYS A 2 -7.41 -15.87 9.97
N GLU A 3 -8.24 -14.92 10.38
CA GLU A 3 -8.27 -13.55 9.83
C GLU A 3 -6.99 -12.75 10.13
N GLU A 4 -6.39 -12.93 11.31
CA GLU A 4 -5.14 -12.23 11.67
C GLU A 4 -3.93 -12.76 10.88
N LEU A 5 -3.89 -14.06 10.60
CA LEU A 5 -2.80 -14.67 9.84
C LEU A 5 -2.88 -14.30 8.37
N ASP A 6 -4.09 -14.31 7.80
CA ASP A 6 -4.31 -13.92 6.40
C ASP A 6 -3.95 -12.44 6.18
N PHE A 7 -4.30 -11.57 7.13
CA PHE A 7 -3.91 -10.17 7.11
C PHE A 7 -2.39 -9.97 7.09
N LEU A 8 -1.64 -10.73 7.91
CA LEU A 8 -0.18 -10.60 7.96
C LEU A 8 0.49 -11.11 6.68
N VAL A 9 -0.02 -12.21 6.11
CA VAL A 9 0.49 -12.74 4.83
C VAL A 9 0.22 -11.77 3.69
N SER A 10 -1.00 -11.22 3.63
CA SER A 10 -1.37 -10.21 2.64
C SER A 10 -0.54 -8.93 2.81
N TYR A 11 -0.28 -8.51 4.05
CA TYR A 11 0.57 -7.37 4.34
C TYR A 11 2.00 -7.55 3.82
N ASP A 12 2.62 -8.69 4.10
CA ASP A 12 4.00 -8.99 3.69
C ASP A 12 4.13 -9.01 2.16
N ARG A 13 3.14 -9.61 1.47
CA ARG A 13 3.06 -9.62 0.00
C ARG A 13 2.93 -8.22 -0.59
N VAL A 14 2.00 -7.41 -0.07
CA VAL A 14 1.78 -6.03 -0.53
C VAL A 14 3.04 -5.20 -0.32
N LYS A 15 3.67 -5.34 0.85
CA LYS A 15 4.91 -4.64 1.17
C LYS A 15 6.03 -5.01 0.19
N ALA A 16 6.22 -6.29 -0.09
CA ALA A 16 7.24 -6.75 -1.05
C ALA A 16 6.97 -6.22 -2.47
N ALA A 17 5.72 -6.24 -2.92
CA ALA A 17 5.33 -5.69 -4.22
C ALA A 17 5.60 -4.18 -4.31
N ILE A 18 5.30 -3.42 -3.24
CA ILE A 18 5.59 -1.97 -3.21
C ILE A 18 7.11 -1.71 -3.22
N GLN A 19 7.91 -2.53 -2.52
CA GLN A 19 9.38 -2.42 -2.54
C GLN A 19 10.00 -2.67 -3.92
N ASP A 20 9.35 -3.48 -4.76
CA ASP A 20 9.78 -3.70 -6.15
C ASP A 20 9.44 -2.51 -7.07
N ILE A 21 8.39 -1.75 -6.73
CA ILE A 21 7.93 -0.59 -7.50
C ILE A 21 8.76 0.66 -7.16
N VAL A 22 9.06 0.88 -5.87
CA VAL A 22 9.70 2.11 -5.39
C VAL A 22 10.76 1.86 -4.32
N ASP A 23 11.92 2.49 -4.50
CA ASP A 23 12.99 2.52 -3.49
C ASP A 23 12.66 3.55 -2.40
N MET A 24 11.97 3.11 -1.35
CA MET A 24 11.61 3.96 -0.22
C MET A 24 11.65 3.21 1.11
N PRO A 25 11.89 3.91 2.23
CA PRO A 25 12.02 3.26 3.53
C PRO A 25 10.71 2.55 3.93
N ASP A 26 10.84 1.39 4.59
CA ASP A 26 9.73 0.58 5.07
C ASP A 26 8.67 1.38 5.83
N GLN A 27 9.09 2.40 6.59
CA GLN A 27 8.17 3.27 7.33
C GLN A 27 7.16 3.99 6.43
N LYS A 28 7.60 4.46 5.25
CA LYS A 28 6.71 5.10 4.27
C LYS A 28 5.80 4.06 3.61
N ILE A 29 6.29 2.85 3.38
CA ILE A 29 5.50 1.76 2.77
C ILE A 29 4.38 1.36 3.72
N ASN A 30 4.73 1.15 4.99
CA ASN A 30 3.78 0.86 6.05
C ASN A 30 2.73 1.97 6.20
N LEU A 31 3.13 3.24 6.08
CA LEU A 31 2.20 4.37 6.08
C LEU A 31 1.26 4.33 4.87
N PHE A 32 1.79 4.11 3.67
CA PHE A 32 1.00 4.03 2.43
C PHE A 32 -0.08 2.96 2.53
N ILE A 33 0.30 1.73 2.89
CA ILE A 33 -0.62 0.60 3.04
C ILE A 33 -1.73 0.95 4.03
N ARG A 34 -1.38 1.50 5.21
CA ARG A 34 -2.38 1.93 6.21
C ARG A 34 -3.34 2.98 5.68
N LEU A 35 -2.85 3.95 4.91
CA LEU A 35 -3.70 5.02 4.37
C LEU A 35 -4.64 4.51 3.27
N CYS A 36 -4.18 3.57 2.43
CA CYS A 36 -5.03 2.88 1.46
C CYS A 36 -6.10 2.02 2.16
N LEU A 37 -5.72 1.22 3.17
CA LEU A 37 -6.68 0.38 3.91
C LEU A 37 -7.78 1.21 4.60
N GLN A 38 -7.44 2.39 5.12
CA GLN A 38 -8.42 3.31 5.70
C GLN A 38 -9.40 3.91 4.68
N ASN A 39 -9.07 3.86 3.39
CA ASN A 39 -9.81 4.53 2.32
C ASN A 39 -10.09 3.55 1.16
N HIS A 40 -10.50 2.33 1.49
CA HIS A 40 -10.94 1.29 0.55
C HIS A 40 -9.94 0.94 -0.57
N GLY A 41 -8.65 0.94 -0.25
CA GLY A 41 -7.57 0.64 -1.20
C GLY A 41 -6.99 1.87 -1.91
N HIS A 42 -7.55 3.06 -1.69
CA HIS A 42 -7.12 4.27 -2.39
C HIS A 42 -6.43 5.30 -1.50
N LEU A 43 -5.41 5.98 -2.04
CA LEU A 43 -4.75 7.08 -1.36
C LEU A 43 -5.44 8.41 -1.70
N SER A 44 -5.88 9.15 -0.69
CA SER A 44 -6.47 10.47 -0.91
C SER A 44 -5.43 11.46 -1.46
N ALA A 45 -5.82 12.32 -2.43
CA ALA A 45 -4.94 13.31 -3.04
C ALA A 45 -4.18 14.19 -2.03
N LYS A 46 -4.86 14.65 -0.96
CA LYS A 46 -4.22 15.43 0.12
C LYS A 46 -3.12 14.65 0.85
N LYS A 47 -3.34 13.36 1.12
CA LYS A 47 -2.36 12.49 1.81
C LYS A 47 -1.18 12.17 0.89
N ARG A 48 -1.46 11.98 -0.40
CA ARG A 48 -0.44 11.85 -1.44
C ARG A 48 0.45 13.08 -1.48
N GLU A 49 -0.11 14.27 -1.58
CA GLU A 49 0.69 15.51 -1.61
C GLU A 49 1.47 15.74 -0.31
N ALA A 50 0.86 15.48 0.85
CA ALA A 50 1.51 15.72 2.15
C ALA A 50 2.66 14.75 2.47
N HIS A 51 2.56 13.48 2.07
CA HIS A 51 3.50 12.42 2.48
C HIS A 51 4.27 11.77 1.33
N PHE A 52 3.75 11.87 0.11
CA PHE A 52 4.19 11.13 -1.08
C PHE A 52 4.30 12.01 -2.34
N SER A 53 4.55 13.31 -2.18
CA SER A 53 4.72 14.25 -3.30
C SER A 53 5.89 13.91 -4.23
N PHE A 54 6.81 13.06 -3.78
CA PHE A 54 7.93 12.55 -4.55
C PHE A 54 7.55 11.34 -5.45
N LEU A 55 6.34 10.79 -5.30
CA LEU A 55 5.85 9.69 -6.13
C LEU A 55 5.07 10.21 -7.34
N SER A 56 5.38 9.62 -8.50
CA SER A 56 4.67 9.83 -9.75
C SER A 56 3.27 9.21 -9.70
N ASP A 57 2.36 9.70 -10.55
CA ASP A 57 1.01 9.13 -10.67
C ASP A 57 1.04 7.64 -11.03
N ASP A 58 1.99 7.22 -11.86
CA ASP A 58 2.18 5.82 -12.25
C ASP A 58 2.61 4.95 -11.07
N GLU A 59 3.57 5.41 -10.26
CA GLU A 59 4.05 4.72 -9.06
C GLU A 59 2.92 4.56 -8.05
N VAL A 60 2.17 5.64 -7.78
CA VAL A 60 1.03 5.59 -6.86
C VAL A 60 -0.03 4.62 -7.36
N ASN A 61 -0.41 4.66 -8.64
CA ASN A 61 -1.40 3.74 -9.20
C ASN A 61 -0.94 2.28 -9.05
N ARG A 62 0.32 1.96 -9.36
CA ARG A 62 0.86 0.59 -9.19
C ARG A 62 0.84 0.14 -7.73
N MET A 63 1.21 1.02 -6.81
CA MET A 63 1.18 0.72 -5.38
C MET A 63 -0.25 0.52 -4.86
N GLU A 64 -1.21 1.33 -5.30
CA GLU A 64 -2.63 1.16 -4.95
C GLU A 64 -3.17 -0.18 -5.48
N GLN A 65 -2.84 -0.55 -6.71
CA GLN A 65 -3.20 -1.86 -7.27
C GLN A 65 -2.61 -3.00 -6.44
N ALA A 66 -1.33 -2.91 -6.05
CA ALA A 66 -0.71 -3.93 -5.20
C ALA A 66 -1.47 -4.11 -3.88
N VAL A 67 -1.90 -3.02 -3.24
CA VAL A 67 -2.73 -3.08 -2.02
C VAL A 67 -4.08 -3.73 -2.31
N ILE A 68 -4.78 -3.30 -3.35
CA ILE A 68 -6.11 -3.84 -3.69
C ILE A 68 -6.01 -5.34 -3.97
N GLU A 69 -5.07 -5.77 -4.81
CA GLU A 69 -4.89 -7.18 -5.14
C GLU A 69 -4.51 -8.03 -3.94
N GLY A 70 -3.63 -7.51 -3.07
CA GLY A 70 -3.21 -8.21 -1.86
C GLY A 70 -4.34 -8.46 -0.86
N TYR A 71 -5.33 -7.56 -0.78
CA TYR A 71 -6.46 -7.66 0.14
C TYR A 71 -7.79 -8.06 -0.50
N ARG A 72 -7.83 -8.31 -1.82
CA ARG A 72 -9.02 -8.77 -2.56
C ARG A 72 -9.31 -10.26 -2.34
N VAL A 73 -8.35 -11.02 -1.84
CA VAL A 73 -8.49 -12.45 -1.53
C VAL A 73 -8.78 -12.59 -0.04
N SER A 74 -10.04 -12.40 0.35
CA SER A 74 -10.56 -12.73 1.69
C SER A 74 -12.02 -13.15 1.59
#